data_AF-X1CD78-F1
#
_entry.id   AF-X1CD78-F1
#
_cell.length_a   1.000
_cell.length_b   1.000
_cell.length_c   1.000
_cell.angle_alpha   90.00
_cell.angle_beta   90.00
_cell.angle_gamma   90.00
#
_symmetry.space_group_name_H-M   'P 1'
#
loop_
_entity.id
_entity.type
_entity.pdbx_description
1 polymer ?
#
loop_
_entity_poly.entity_id
_entity_poly.type
_entity_poly.pdbx_seq_one_letter_code
_entity_poly.pdbx_strand_id
1 'polypeptide(L)'
;MSEQLYMKILNELKEINYKGNFGFWCNNEPLVDEIIFDFIKKARDVFPNAHFSMYTNGILLNKEKAERLLKSGLNRLIIDNYDDDFKLLKGVRDVYENLDPNLGDVEIRLELKNNFKSYRARETLGTDFSLPRPFHLICERPNFEIIVVYDGTVPLCCADATWEQKMGNINEQSLIEIWFSPEYKRIRQALLESDRSCNHLCAQCDNLN
;
A
#
# COMPACT_ATOMS: atom_id res chain seq x y z
N MET A 1 9.74 5.60 -8.82
CA MET A 1 9.69 6.98 -8.30
C MET A 1 11.08 7.56 -8.37
N SER A 2 11.26 8.83 -8.73
CA SER A 2 12.60 9.44 -8.71
C SER A 2 13.09 9.63 -7.27
N GLU A 3 14.39 9.56 -7.06
CA GLU A 3 14.99 9.79 -5.75
C GLU A 3 14.68 11.20 -5.21
N GLN A 4 14.70 12.21 -6.09
CA GLN A 4 14.37 13.59 -5.71
C GLN A 4 12.94 13.71 -5.14
N LEU A 5 11.97 13.08 -5.80
CA LEU A 5 10.59 13.08 -5.34
C LEU A 5 10.44 12.30 -4.02
N TYR A 6 11.12 11.16 -3.90
CA TYR A 6 11.12 10.39 -2.67
C TYR A 6 11.69 11.19 -1.48
N MET A 7 12.81 11.89 -1.68
CA MET A 7 13.40 12.74 -0.64
C MET A 7 12.52 13.95 -0.31
N LYS A 8 11.80 14.53 -1.29
CA LYS A 8 10.79 15.57 -1.03
C LYS A 8 9.71 15.06 -0.06
N ILE A 9 9.17 13.87 -0.30
CA ILE A 9 8.16 13.23 0.56
C ILE A 9 8.71 13.06 1.99
N LEU A 10 9.92 12.50 2.14
CA LEU A 10 10.52 12.30 3.46
C LEU A 10 10.74 13.62 4.21
N ASN A 11 11.16 14.67 3.51
CA ASN A 11 11.38 15.99 4.11
C ASN A 11 10.06 16.62 4.57
N GLU A 12 9.01 16.59 3.76
CA GLU A 12 7.70 17.13 4.15
C GLU A 12 7.10 16.37 5.34
N LEU A 13 7.22 15.04 5.36
CA LEU A 13 6.79 14.24 6.51
C LEU A 13 7.59 14.56 7.78
N LYS A 14 8.88 14.89 7.63
CA LYS A 14 9.74 15.30 8.75
C LYS A 14 9.31 16.66 9.30
N GLU A 15 8.97 17.62 8.44
CA GLU A 15 8.50 18.96 8.82
C GLU A 15 7.23 18.90 9.69
N ILE A 16 6.34 17.95 9.43
CA ILE A 16 5.13 17.74 10.23
C ILE A 16 5.33 16.78 11.40
N ASN A 17 6.58 16.37 11.69
CA ASN A 17 6.91 15.41 12.75
C ASN A 17 6.08 14.12 12.66
N TYR A 18 5.96 13.57 11.44
CA TYR A 18 5.19 12.36 11.19
C TYR A 18 5.77 11.17 11.98
N LYS A 19 4.88 10.43 12.66
CA LYS A 19 5.20 9.25 13.49
C LYS A 19 4.37 8.03 13.11
N GLY A 20 3.65 8.09 12.00
CA GLY A 20 2.79 7.00 11.55
C GLY A 20 3.58 5.88 10.85
N ASN A 21 2.83 5.01 10.18
CA ASN A 21 3.38 3.88 9.45
C ASN A 21 3.80 4.28 8.04
N PHE A 22 4.77 3.56 7.48
CA PHE A 22 5.15 3.66 6.08
C PHE A 22 4.88 2.32 5.39
N GLY A 23 4.18 2.39 4.26
CA GLY A 23 3.97 1.27 3.37
C GLY A 23 4.84 1.41 2.13
N PHE A 24 5.60 0.36 1.83
CA PHE A 24 6.48 0.27 0.66
C PHE A 24 5.86 -0.55 -0.49
N TRP A 25 4.55 -0.47 -0.65
CA TRP A 25 3.78 -1.15 -1.69
C TRP A 25 2.49 -0.39 -1.97
N CYS A 26 1.85 -0.67 -3.10
CA CYS A 26 0.41 -0.46 -3.25
C CYS A 26 -0.19 -1.48 -4.21
N ASN A 27 -0.17 -1.18 -5.51
CA ASN A 27 -0.69 -2.03 -6.59
C ASN A 27 0.44 -2.51 -7.51
N ASN A 28 1.55 -2.92 -6.92
CA ASN A 28 2.78 -3.33 -7.61
C ASN A 28 3.49 -4.46 -6.86
N GLU A 29 4.46 -5.10 -7.51
CA GLU A 29 5.44 -5.97 -6.84
C GLU A 29 6.71 -5.16 -6.54
N PRO A 30 7.01 -4.83 -5.28
CA PRO A 30 8.15 -3.97 -4.93
C PRO A 30 9.51 -4.56 -5.29
N LEU A 31 9.65 -5.90 -5.29
CA LEU A 31 10.93 -6.57 -5.57
C LEU A 31 11.35 -6.60 -7.04
N VAL A 32 10.51 -6.06 -7.95
CA VAL A 32 10.89 -5.85 -9.35
C VAL A 32 11.96 -4.75 -9.47
N ASP A 33 11.93 -3.74 -8.61
CA ASP A 33 12.87 -2.64 -8.61
C ASP A 33 13.78 -2.70 -7.37
N GLU A 34 15.08 -2.92 -7.59
CA GLU A 34 16.05 -3.02 -6.49
C GLU A 34 16.24 -1.70 -5.73
N ILE A 35 15.72 -0.57 -6.22
CA ILE A 35 15.77 0.70 -5.49
C ILE A 35 15.05 0.63 -4.14
N ILE A 36 14.15 -0.34 -3.96
CA ILE A 36 13.35 -0.50 -2.74
C ILE A 36 14.20 -0.65 -1.48
N PHE A 37 15.34 -1.35 -1.58
CA PHE A 37 16.25 -1.55 -0.45
C PHE A 37 16.86 -0.23 0.02
N ASP A 38 17.22 0.64 -0.92
CA ASP A 38 17.79 1.96 -0.66
C ASP A 38 16.74 2.94 -0.15
N PHE A 39 15.52 2.86 -0.68
CA PHE A 39 14.41 3.68 -0.21
C PHE A 39 14.04 3.38 1.23
N ILE A 40 13.92 2.11 1.61
CA ILE A 40 13.69 1.70 3.00
C ILE A 40 14.81 2.23 3.90
N LYS A 41 16.08 2.08 3.48
CA LYS A 41 17.23 2.56 4.25
C LYS A 41 17.22 4.07 4.45
N LYS A 42 16.98 4.85 3.39
CA LYS A 42 16.88 6.32 3.45
C LYS A 42 15.74 6.77 4.36
N ALA A 43 14.57 6.13 4.27
CA ALA A 43 13.47 6.41 5.19
C ALA A 43 13.85 6.09 6.64
N ARG A 44 14.54 4.98 6.90
CA ARG A 44 14.95 4.58 8.26
C ARG A 44 15.91 5.59 8.87
N ASP A 45 16.83 6.13 8.06
CA ASP A 45 17.79 7.15 8.50
C ASP A 45 17.10 8.46 8.89
N VAL A 46 16.00 8.83 8.21
CA VAL A 46 15.20 10.01 8.54
C VAL A 46 14.23 9.74 9.71
N PHE A 47 13.65 8.54 9.77
CA PHE A 47 12.63 8.13 10.74
C PHE A 47 13.06 6.86 11.51
N PRO A 48 14.04 6.97 12.43
CA PRO A 48 14.62 5.80 13.11
C PRO A 48 13.59 4.99 13.91
N ASN A 49 12.50 5.61 14.36
CA ASN A 49 11.49 4.98 15.22
C ASN A 49 10.15 4.70 14.52
N ALA A 50 10.02 5.02 13.22
CA ALA A 50 8.76 4.76 12.51
C ALA A 50 8.61 3.27 12.18
N HIS A 51 7.36 2.82 12.01
CA HIS A 51 7.10 1.43 11.67
C HIS A 51 6.91 1.27 10.16
N PHE A 52 7.72 0.38 9.56
CA PHE A 52 7.81 0.16 8.13
C PHE A 52 7.32 -1.24 7.78
N SER A 53 6.36 -1.31 6.88
CA SER A 53 5.82 -2.58 6.38
C SER A 53 5.86 -2.65 4.86
N MET A 54 5.93 -3.87 4.33
CA MET A 54 5.89 -4.14 2.90
C MET A 54 5.15 -5.44 2.61
N TYR A 55 4.37 -5.43 1.53
CA TYR A 55 3.79 -6.63 0.93
C TYR A 55 4.60 -7.06 -0.30
N THR A 56 4.72 -8.37 -0.53
CA THR A 56 5.26 -8.96 -1.77
C THR A 56 4.51 -10.24 -2.09
N ASN A 57 4.40 -10.58 -3.37
CA ASN A 57 3.85 -11.87 -3.82
C ASN A 57 4.84 -13.04 -3.66
N GLY A 58 6.09 -12.77 -3.26
CA GLY A 58 7.10 -13.78 -2.97
C GLY A 58 7.77 -14.42 -4.19
N ILE A 59 7.36 -14.09 -5.43
CA ILE A 59 7.90 -14.71 -6.67
C ILE A 59 9.40 -14.39 -6.83
N LEU A 60 9.77 -13.14 -6.57
CA LEU A 60 11.16 -12.67 -6.69
C LEU A 60 11.93 -12.74 -5.37
N LEU A 61 11.31 -13.25 -4.31
CA LEU A 61 11.88 -13.31 -2.97
C LEU A 61 12.80 -14.52 -2.82
N ASN A 62 13.78 -14.40 -1.95
CA ASN A 62 14.60 -15.47 -1.39
C ASN A 62 15.11 -15.00 -0.02
N LYS A 63 15.83 -15.86 0.71
CA LYS A 63 16.40 -15.49 2.00
C LYS A 63 17.25 -14.22 1.93
N GLU A 64 18.14 -14.12 0.95
CA GLU A 64 19.06 -12.97 0.81
C GLU A 64 18.31 -11.63 0.69
N LYS A 65 17.29 -11.57 -0.17
CA LYS A 65 16.45 -10.39 -0.32
C LYS A 65 15.63 -10.10 0.93
N ALA A 66 15.08 -11.12 1.59
CA ALA A 66 14.35 -10.93 2.85
C ALA A 66 15.28 -10.34 3.93
N GLU A 67 16.48 -10.88 4.10
CA GLU A 67 17.49 -10.31 4.98
C GLU A 67 17.85 -8.88 4.61
N ARG A 68 18.05 -8.59 3.31
CA ARG A 68 18.40 -7.24 2.83
C ARG A 68 17.28 -6.24 3.15
N LEU A 69 16.00 -6.62 2.97
CA LEU A 69 14.86 -5.77 3.36
C LEU A 69 14.85 -5.44 4.85
N LEU A 70 14.97 -6.47 5.70
CA LEU A 70 14.94 -6.32 7.15
C LEU A 70 16.15 -5.51 7.65
N LYS A 71 17.35 -5.81 7.14
CA LYS A 71 18.60 -5.07 7.45
C LYS A 71 18.57 -3.62 6.95
N SER A 72 17.85 -3.32 5.86
CA SER A 72 17.59 -1.94 5.43
C SER A 72 16.71 -1.15 6.42
N GLY A 73 16.04 -1.84 7.35
CA GLY A 73 15.21 -1.23 8.39
C GLY A 73 13.72 -1.47 8.23
N LEU A 74 13.29 -2.44 7.41
CA LEU A 74 11.90 -2.87 7.37
C LEU A 74 11.53 -3.58 8.68
N ASN A 75 10.40 -3.22 9.31
CA ASN A 75 9.96 -3.90 10.53
C ASN A 75 9.18 -5.17 10.22
N ARG A 76 8.34 -5.12 9.17
CA ARG A 76 7.38 -6.17 8.86
C ARG A 76 7.35 -6.48 7.36
N LEU A 77 7.60 -7.74 7.01
CA LEU A 77 7.45 -8.27 5.66
C LEU A 77 6.24 -9.20 5.60
N ILE A 78 5.26 -8.85 4.77
CA ILE A 78 4.09 -9.70 4.52
C ILE A 78 4.26 -10.33 3.13
N ILE A 79 4.15 -11.65 3.06
CA ILE A 79 4.32 -12.45 1.85
C ILE A 79 2.99 -13.09 1.49
N ASP A 80 2.34 -12.60 0.45
CA ASP A 80 1.15 -13.21 -0.12
C ASP A 80 1.60 -14.31 -1.10
N ASN A 81 1.71 -15.55 -0.59
CA ASN A 81 2.13 -16.72 -1.36
C ASN A 81 0.94 -17.30 -2.12
N TYR A 82 0.82 -16.96 -3.40
CA TYR A 82 -0.25 -17.44 -4.27
C TYR A 82 0.02 -18.85 -4.82
N ASP A 83 -0.70 -19.85 -4.33
CA ASP A 83 -0.68 -21.23 -4.84
C ASP A 83 -1.97 -21.98 -4.51
N ASP A 84 -2.59 -22.61 -5.52
CA ASP A 84 -3.89 -23.29 -5.37
C ASP A 84 -3.77 -24.62 -4.59
N ASP A 85 -2.56 -25.19 -4.49
CA ASP A 85 -2.27 -26.36 -3.65
C ASP A 85 -1.72 -25.98 -2.27
N PHE A 86 -1.73 -24.68 -1.93
CA PHE A 86 -1.16 -24.12 -0.71
C PHE A 86 0.34 -24.45 -0.51
N LYS A 87 1.08 -24.65 -1.60
CA LYS A 87 2.52 -24.90 -1.54
C LYS A 87 3.29 -23.59 -1.44
N LEU A 88 4.30 -23.57 -0.56
CA LEU A 88 5.27 -22.48 -0.53
C LEU A 88 6.08 -22.44 -1.82
N LEU A 89 6.16 -21.25 -2.42
CA LEU A 89 7.10 -20.96 -3.49
C LEU A 89 8.54 -21.24 -3.01
N LYS A 90 9.42 -21.65 -3.93
CA LYS A 90 10.81 -22.03 -3.59
C LYS A 90 11.53 -20.97 -2.74
N GLY A 91 11.44 -19.70 -3.16
CA GLY A 91 12.06 -18.59 -2.45
C GLY A 91 11.41 -18.30 -1.09
N VAL A 92 10.09 -18.44 -0.99
CA VAL A 92 9.35 -18.27 0.28
C VAL A 92 9.66 -19.40 1.26
N ARG A 93 9.82 -20.65 0.79
CA ARG A 93 10.28 -21.77 1.61
C ARG A 93 11.66 -21.53 2.19
N ASP A 94 12.59 -21.02 1.37
CA ASP A 94 13.94 -20.67 1.82
C ASP A 94 13.91 -19.59 2.92
N VAL A 95 13.04 -18.58 2.79
CA VAL A 95 12.80 -17.60 3.86
C VAL A 95 12.27 -18.28 5.13
N TYR A 96 11.24 -19.11 5.01
CA TYR A 96 10.61 -19.79 6.15
C TYR A 96 11.58 -20.71 6.91
N GLU A 97 12.43 -21.43 6.20
CA GLU A 97 13.33 -22.43 6.80
C GLU A 97 14.64 -21.81 7.33
N ASN A 98 15.14 -20.76 6.68
CA ASN A 98 16.54 -20.34 6.86
C ASN A 98 16.72 -18.87 7.29
N LEU A 99 15.68 -18.04 7.37
CA LEU A 99 15.80 -16.66 7.83
C LEU A 99 15.99 -16.62 9.36
N ASP A 100 16.90 -15.77 9.84
CA ASP A 100 17.03 -15.53 11.28
C ASP A 100 15.76 -14.82 11.80
N PRO A 101 14.99 -15.45 12.72
CA PRO A 101 13.74 -14.89 13.23
C PRO A 101 13.94 -13.59 14.03
N ASN A 102 15.17 -13.25 14.42
CA ASN A 102 15.45 -12.00 15.15
C ASN A 102 15.63 -10.78 14.23
N LEU A 103 15.64 -10.96 12.89
CA LEU A 103 15.84 -9.85 11.96
C LEU A 103 14.61 -8.95 11.79
N GLY A 104 13.41 -9.46 12.05
CA GLY A 104 12.16 -8.70 11.96
C GLY A 104 10.93 -9.59 11.86
N ASP A 105 9.75 -8.98 11.79
CA ASP A 105 8.48 -9.69 11.67
C ASP A 105 8.25 -10.13 10.21
N VAL A 106 8.01 -11.43 10.00
CA VAL A 106 7.72 -11.99 8.68
C VAL A 106 6.44 -12.82 8.76
N GLU A 107 5.42 -12.38 8.03
CA GLU A 107 4.13 -13.05 7.91
C GLU A 107 4.01 -13.69 6.53
N ILE A 108 3.77 -15.01 6.47
CA ILE A 108 3.48 -15.72 5.22
C ILE A 108 1.99 -16.04 5.18
N ARG A 109 1.29 -15.48 4.19
CA ARG A 109 -0.12 -15.73 3.91
C ARG A 109 -0.22 -16.68 2.74
N LEU A 110 -0.95 -17.78 2.91
CA LEU A 110 -1.22 -18.70 1.81
C LEU A 110 -2.50 -18.26 1.11
N GLU A 111 -2.38 -17.97 -0.18
CA GLU A 111 -3.44 -17.36 -0.97
C GLU A 111 -3.76 -18.22 -2.18
N LEU A 112 -5.04 -18.40 -2.50
CA LEU A 112 -5.44 -19.05 -3.75
C LEU A 112 -5.22 -18.07 -4.91
N LYS A 113 -4.70 -18.55 -6.04
CA LYS A 113 -4.49 -17.72 -7.25
C LYS A 113 -5.83 -17.20 -7.77
N ASN A 114 -6.86 -18.02 -7.66
CA ASN A 114 -8.21 -17.70 -8.11
C ASN A 114 -9.10 -17.12 -7.00
N ASN A 115 -8.52 -16.60 -5.90
CA ASN A 115 -9.31 -15.90 -4.89
C ASN A 115 -9.70 -14.51 -5.40
N PHE A 116 -10.93 -14.36 -5.87
CA PHE A 116 -11.50 -13.08 -6.28
C PHE A 116 -11.82 -12.24 -5.04
N LYS A 117 -10.79 -11.59 -4.47
CA LYS A 117 -10.90 -10.91 -3.17
C LYS A 117 -11.58 -9.54 -3.22
N SER A 118 -11.47 -8.82 -4.33
CA SER A 118 -12.12 -7.51 -4.50
C SER A 118 -12.20 -7.14 -5.98
N TYR A 119 -13.31 -6.55 -6.38
CA TYR A 119 -13.59 -5.98 -7.70
C TYR A 119 -12.89 -4.62 -7.91
N ARG A 120 -12.16 -4.10 -6.90
CA ARG A 120 -11.37 -2.84 -6.92
C ARG A 120 -12.12 -1.73 -7.64
N ALA A 121 -13.28 -1.35 -7.09
CA ALA A 121 -14.15 -0.32 -7.67
C ALA A 121 -14.59 -0.56 -9.13
N ARG A 122 -14.69 -1.83 -9.56
CA ARG A 122 -15.01 -2.25 -10.94
C ARG A 122 -13.87 -2.19 -11.96
N GLU A 123 -12.64 -2.01 -11.50
CA GLU A 123 -11.48 -1.95 -12.40
C GLU A 123 -10.74 -3.28 -12.57
N THR A 124 -11.06 -4.29 -11.76
CA THR A 124 -10.49 -5.64 -11.90
C THR A 124 -11.57 -6.70 -12.00
N LEU A 125 -11.25 -7.81 -12.68
CA LEU A 125 -12.07 -9.03 -12.69
C LEU A 125 -12.12 -9.62 -11.27
N GLY A 126 -12.95 -9.07 -10.40
CA GLY A 126 -13.35 -9.70 -9.13
C GLY A 126 -14.68 -10.44 -9.29
N THR A 127 -15.18 -11.02 -8.21
CA THR A 127 -16.53 -11.56 -8.13
C THR A 127 -17.53 -10.41 -8.19
N ASP A 128 -18.36 -10.37 -9.23
CA ASP A 128 -19.54 -9.51 -9.25
C ASP A 128 -20.53 -10.07 -8.22
N PHE A 129 -20.33 -9.71 -6.96
CA PHE A 129 -21.37 -9.89 -5.96
C PHE A 129 -22.56 -9.05 -6.42
N SER A 130 -23.71 -9.70 -6.65
CA SER A 130 -25.01 -9.10 -7.00
C SER A 130 -25.61 -8.23 -5.89
N LEU A 131 -24.76 -7.62 -5.06
CA LEU A 131 -25.15 -6.73 -3.99
C LEU A 131 -25.49 -5.35 -4.57
N PRO A 132 -26.61 -4.75 -4.13
CA PRO A 132 -26.97 -3.41 -4.54
C PRO A 132 -25.93 -2.41 -4.03
N ARG A 133 -25.45 -1.56 -4.93
CA ARG A 133 -24.50 -0.48 -4.64
C ARG A 133 -25.16 0.87 -4.95
N PRO A 134 -24.74 1.98 -4.31
CA PRO A 134 -23.66 2.10 -3.32
C PRO A 134 -24.01 1.47 -1.98
N PHE A 135 -23.01 0.93 -1.27
CA PHE A 135 -23.20 0.49 0.12
C PHE A 135 -23.40 1.68 1.05
N HIS A 136 -24.35 1.59 1.98
CA HIS A 136 -24.52 2.57 3.06
C HIS A 136 -23.73 2.14 4.29
N LEU A 137 -22.40 2.18 4.16
CA LEU A 137 -21.44 1.80 5.19
C LEU A 137 -20.29 2.81 5.20
N ILE A 138 -19.72 3.03 6.37
CA ILE A 138 -18.53 3.86 6.51
C ILE A 138 -17.36 3.31 5.68
N CYS A 139 -16.46 4.19 5.26
CA CYS A 139 -15.13 3.81 4.76
C CYS A 139 -14.10 4.77 5.35
N GLU A 140 -13.28 4.25 6.26
CA GLU A 140 -12.28 5.05 6.97
C GLU A 140 -10.93 5.09 6.26
N ARG A 141 -10.67 4.23 5.27
CA ARG A 141 -9.33 4.11 4.65
C ARG A 141 -8.73 5.44 4.18
N PRO A 142 -9.45 6.28 3.40
CA PRO A 142 -8.88 7.56 2.97
C PRO A 142 -8.68 8.58 4.12
N ASN A 143 -9.18 8.30 5.34
CA ASN A 143 -8.98 9.16 6.51
C ASN A 143 -7.68 8.88 7.27
N PHE A 144 -7.06 7.71 7.10
CA PHE A 144 -5.80 7.37 7.78
C PHE A 144 -4.67 6.96 6.83
N GLU A 145 -4.95 6.76 5.55
CA GLU A 145 -3.97 6.37 4.54
C GLU A 145 -3.85 7.45 3.45
N ILE A 146 -2.60 7.76 3.08
CA ILE A 146 -2.28 8.53 1.87
C ILE A 146 -1.35 7.71 1.00
N ILE A 147 -1.60 7.68 -0.30
CA ILE A 147 -0.81 6.95 -1.28
C ILE A 147 -0.12 7.96 -2.18
N VAL A 148 1.15 7.74 -2.47
CA VAL A 148 1.88 8.49 -3.47
C VAL A 148 2.45 7.50 -4.48
N VAL A 149 2.01 7.59 -5.73
CA VAL A 149 2.48 6.68 -6.77
C VAL A 149 3.75 7.23 -7.44
N TYR A 150 4.33 6.45 -8.35
CA TYR A 150 5.70 6.64 -8.83
C TYR A 150 5.97 7.98 -9.54
N ASP A 151 4.95 8.63 -10.09
CA ASP A 151 5.01 9.92 -10.78
C ASP A 151 4.65 11.11 -9.87
N GLY A 152 4.39 10.86 -8.58
CA GLY A 152 3.99 11.87 -7.61
C GLY A 152 2.48 12.10 -7.50
N THR A 153 1.67 11.44 -8.32
CA THR A 153 0.21 11.51 -8.19
C THR A 153 -0.22 10.95 -6.83
N VAL A 154 -1.18 11.62 -6.20
CA VAL A 154 -1.87 11.18 -4.99
C VAL A 154 -3.28 10.75 -5.40
N PRO A 155 -3.56 9.44 -5.56
CA PRO A 155 -4.90 8.96 -5.81
C PRO A 155 -5.76 9.03 -4.54
N LEU A 156 -7.08 8.92 -4.69
CA LEU A 156 -8.01 8.87 -3.56
C LEU A 156 -7.79 7.63 -2.68
N CYS A 157 -7.48 6.47 -3.27
CA CYS A 157 -7.57 5.20 -2.58
C CYS A 157 -6.84 4.08 -3.34
N CYS A 158 -6.30 3.06 -2.65
CA CYS A 158 -5.63 1.93 -3.34
C CYS A 158 -6.59 1.01 -4.11
N ALA A 159 -7.91 1.11 -3.89
CA ALA A 159 -8.90 0.40 -4.70
C ALA A 159 -9.09 1.03 -6.09
N ASP A 160 -8.61 2.25 -6.31
CA ASP A 160 -8.46 2.87 -7.62
C ASP A 160 -7.16 2.34 -8.24
N ALA A 161 -7.24 1.21 -8.93
CA ALA A 161 -6.08 0.55 -9.52
C ALA A 161 -5.53 1.31 -10.73
N THR A 162 -6.37 2.10 -11.42
CA THR A 162 -5.98 2.91 -12.57
C THR A 162 -5.55 4.33 -12.20
N TRP A 163 -5.77 4.73 -10.94
CA TRP A 163 -5.48 6.08 -10.43
C TRP A 163 -6.31 7.18 -11.12
N GLU A 164 -7.56 6.87 -11.47
CA GLU A 164 -8.48 7.78 -12.14
C GLU A 164 -8.83 8.98 -11.25
N GLN A 165 -9.13 8.73 -9.97
CA GLN A 165 -9.53 9.76 -9.02
C GLN A 165 -8.30 10.36 -8.31
N LYS A 166 -7.70 11.35 -8.96
CA LYS A 166 -6.52 12.07 -8.45
C LYS A 166 -6.93 13.16 -7.47
N MET A 167 -6.31 13.18 -6.29
CA MET A 167 -6.46 14.21 -5.26
C MET A 167 -5.42 15.33 -5.38
N GLY A 168 -4.31 15.09 -6.07
CA GLY A 168 -3.27 16.07 -6.35
C GLY A 168 -1.99 15.43 -6.87
N ASN A 169 -0.93 16.23 -7.03
CA ASN A 169 0.40 15.74 -7.41
C ASN A 169 1.49 16.41 -6.58
N ILE A 170 2.37 15.60 -5.97
CA ILE A 170 3.45 16.06 -5.08
C ILE A 170 4.52 16.87 -5.82
N ASN A 171 4.59 16.85 -7.14
CA ASN A 171 5.47 17.75 -7.88
C ASN A 171 4.96 19.20 -7.90
N GLU A 172 3.66 19.40 -7.66
CA GLU A 172 3.00 20.71 -7.76
C GLU A 172 2.56 21.25 -6.39
N GLN A 173 2.28 20.35 -5.44
CA GLN A 173 1.73 20.64 -4.14
C GLN A 173 2.49 19.87 -3.04
N SER A 174 2.42 20.34 -1.80
CA SER A 174 2.87 19.58 -0.64
C SER A 174 1.83 18.53 -0.23
N LEU A 175 2.28 17.49 0.49
CA LEU A 175 1.41 16.45 1.07
C LEU A 175 0.28 17.06 1.90
N ILE A 176 0.59 18.10 2.67
CA ILE A 176 -0.37 18.73 3.59
C ILE A 176 -1.44 19.53 2.86
N GLU A 177 -1.07 20.18 1.75
CA GLU A 177 -2.01 20.89 0.87
C GLU A 177 -2.96 19.92 0.19
N ILE A 178 -2.44 18.81 -0.35
CA ILE A 178 -3.26 17.77 -0.96
C ILE A 178 -4.18 17.14 0.09
N TRP A 179 -3.63 16.74 1.23
CA TRP A 179 -4.38 16.12 2.33
C TRP A 179 -5.50 17.02 2.83
N PHE A 180 -5.30 18.33 2.89
CA PHE A 180 -6.33 19.26 3.36
C PHE A 180 -7.10 19.98 2.25
N SER A 181 -6.94 19.54 0.99
CA SER A 181 -7.69 20.08 -0.14
C SER A 181 -9.21 19.95 0.07
N PRO A 182 -10.02 20.90 -0.46
CA PRO A 182 -11.46 20.87 -0.28
C PRO A 182 -12.10 19.57 -0.77
N GLU A 183 -11.69 19.06 -1.92
CA GLU A 183 -12.25 17.84 -2.50
C GLU A 183 -11.90 16.59 -1.68
N TYR A 184 -10.64 16.44 -1.26
CA TYR A 184 -10.23 15.29 -0.46
C TYR A 184 -10.91 15.29 0.92
N LYS A 185 -11.10 16.47 1.54
CA LYS A 185 -11.92 16.62 2.76
C LYS A 185 -13.39 16.24 2.52
N ARG A 186 -14.00 16.74 1.44
CA ARG A 186 -15.40 16.47 1.10
C ARG A 186 -15.66 14.98 0.98
N ILE A 187 -14.83 14.26 0.21
CA ILE A 187 -14.99 12.81 0.00
C ILE A 187 -14.81 12.06 1.32
N ARG A 188 -13.74 12.35 2.07
CA ARG A 188 -13.48 11.69 3.36
C ARG A 188 -14.60 11.88 4.38
N GLN A 189 -15.15 13.09 4.48
CA GLN A 189 -16.28 13.37 5.36
C GLN A 189 -17.52 12.57 4.95
N ALA A 190 -17.87 12.59 3.66
CA ALA A 190 -19.01 11.83 3.15
C ALA A 190 -18.87 10.32 3.41
N LEU A 191 -17.65 9.77 3.26
CA LEU A 191 -17.39 8.36 3.55
C LEU A 191 -17.52 8.01 5.05
N LEU A 192 -17.21 8.93 5.96
CA LEU A 192 -17.47 8.75 7.40
C LEU A 192 -18.96 8.84 7.74
N GLU A 193 -19.73 9.57 6.93
CA GLU A 193 -21.19 9.68 7.04
C GLU A 193 -21.92 8.53 6.30
N SER A 194 -21.20 7.47 5.90
CA SER A 194 -21.73 6.33 5.13
C SER A 194 -22.30 6.71 3.75
N ASP A 195 -21.94 7.87 3.21
CA ASP A 195 -22.27 8.27 1.85
C ASP A 195 -21.15 7.85 0.88
N ARG A 196 -21.26 6.62 0.39
CA ARG A 196 -20.38 6.13 -0.68
C ARG A 196 -20.80 6.62 -2.07
N SER A 197 -21.95 7.27 -2.21
CA SER A 197 -22.40 7.84 -3.50
C SER A 197 -21.68 9.15 -3.86
N CYS A 198 -20.96 9.75 -2.90
CA CYS A 198 -20.24 11.01 -3.05
C CYS A 198 -19.15 11.04 -4.14
N ASN A 199 -18.74 9.86 -4.63
CA ASN A 199 -17.72 9.65 -5.65
C ASN A 199 -18.03 8.37 -6.44
N HIS A 200 -17.79 8.38 -7.75
CA HIS A 200 -18.12 7.25 -8.63
C HIS A 200 -17.35 5.96 -8.29
N LEU A 201 -16.07 6.03 -7.91
CA LEU A 201 -15.29 4.87 -7.49
C LEU A 201 -15.83 4.30 -6.18
N CYS A 202 -16.09 5.17 -5.20
CA CYS A 202 -16.66 4.77 -3.91
C CYS A 202 -18.04 4.12 -4.07
N ALA A 203 -18.85 4.66 -4.99
CA ALA A 203 -20.20 4.18 -5.23
C ALA A 203 -20.20 2.76 -5.79
N GLN A 204 -19.12 2.37 -6.46
CA GLN A 204 -18.98 1.07 -7.10
C GLN A 204 -18.06 0.11 -6.33
N CYS A 205 -17.39 0.60 -5.29
CA CYS A 205 -16.45 -0.15 -4.46
C CYS A 205 -17.14 -1.26 -3.67
N ASP A 206 -16.51 -2.42 -3.64
CA ASP A 206 -16.95 -3.62 -2.94
C ASP A 206 -16.17 -3.89 -1.65
N ASN A 207 -15.28 -2.99 -1.25
CA ASN A 207 -14.59 -3.10 0.02
C ASN A 207 -15.56 -2.84 1.18
N LEU A 208 -15.92 -3.89 1.92
CA LEU A 208 -16.81 -3.81 3.08
C LEU A 208 -16.08 -3.53 4.39
N ASN A 209 -14.74 -3.47 4.36
CA ASN A 209 -13.89 -3.14 5.50
C ASN A 209 -13.71 -1.63 5.65
#